data_AF-A0A7Y5N4X0-F1
#
_entry.id   AF-A0A7Y5N4X0-F1
#
_cell.length_a   1.000
_cell.length_b   1.000
_cell.length_c   1.000
_cell.angle_alpha   90.00
_cell.angle_beta   90.00
_cell.angle_gamma   90.00
#
_symmetry.space_group_name_H-M   'P 1'
#
loop_
_entity.id
_entity.type
_entity.pdbx_description
1 polymer ?
#
loop_
_entity_poly.entity_id
_entity_poly.type
_entity_poly.pdbx_seq_one_letter_code
_entity_poly.pdbx_strand_id
1 'polypeptide(L)'
;MAGGVNVTIYGTAADEGGRVAAVEVSTDVGRSWHPATTGRESWSYTMTTPVSATYQVRARAADDSGNIGPVFVSNTVTAGAGTRCPVSLFTAAGASWVPKVANQADARSVELGMQFRANRDGRLVGVTFYKGTLNTGTHEVSVWATNGERIGAGVAVNESRSGWQRVTLAEPVPVKAGTTYVVSYHAPRGRYSVTTSFFTRSFSRGPVTAPASTTSMRNGLYLYGSRPGLPTRSSNASNYYVDVMFE
;
A
#
# COMPACT_ATOMS: atom_id res chain seq x y z
N MET A 1 8.44 -3.03 2.52
CA MET A 1 8.33 -4.50 2.38
C MET A 1 7.15 -4.78 1.47
N ALA A 2 7.29 -5.62 0.45
CA ALA A 2 6.16 -5.98 -0.41
C ALA A 2 5.06 -6.64 0.44
N GLY A 3 3.81 -6.19 0.27
CA GLY A 3 2.68 -6.62 1.13
C GLY A 3 2.58 -8.14 1.28
N GLY A 4 2.27 -8.58 2.49
CA GLY A 4 2.17 -9.99 2.86
C GLY A 4 0.73 -10.50 2.93
N VAL A 5 0.55 -11.79 2.67
CA VAL A 5 -0.70 -12.54 2.88
C VAL A 5 -0.44 -13.61 3.92
N ASN A 6 -1.28 -13.64 4.95
CA ASN A 6 -1.29 -14.77 5.88
C ASN A 6 -1.97 -15.96 5.20
N VAL A 7 -1.22 -17.03 5.05
CA VAL A 7 -1.69 -18.30 4.50
C VAL A 7 -1.61 -19.33 5.61
N THR A 8 -2.70 -20.07 5.82
CA THR A 8 -2.70 -21.24 6.71
C THR A 8 -2.84 -22.49 5.88
N ILE A 9 -1.87 -23.38 6.04
CA ILE A 9 -1.85 -24.72 5.45
C ILE A 9 -2.40 -25.68 6.50
N TYR A 10 -3.23 -26.62 6.07
CA TYR A 10 -3.79 -27.68 6.91
C TYR A 10 -3.37 -29.04 6.37
N GLY A 11 -3.20 -29.99 7.27
CA GLY A 11 -2.94 -31.37 6.91
C GLY A 11 -3.19 -32.31 8.07
N THR A 12 -2.98 -33.60 7.79
CA THR A 12 -3.00 -34.66 8.79
C THR A 12 -1.68 -35.43 8.77
N ALA A 13 -1.39 -36.10 9.88
CA ALA A 13 -0.29 -37.05 10.03
C ALA A 13 -0.79 -38.24 10.85
N ALA A 14 -0.22 -39.41 10.60
CA ALA A 14 -0.55 -40.64 11.32
C ALA A 14 0.71 -41.46 11.54
N ASP A 15 0.68 -42.28 12.59
CA ASP A 15 1.73 -43.22 12.93
C ASP A 15 1.09 -44.58 13.26
N GLU A 16 1.65 -45.67 12.75
CA GLU A 16 1.17 -47.03 13.01
C GLU A 16 1.95 -47.64 14.18
N GLY A 17 1.30 -47.81 15.31
CA GLY A 17 1.90 -48.43 16.51
C GLY A 17 2.40 -47.44 17.56
N GLY A 18 2.36 -46.13 17.29
CA GLY A 18 2.72 -45.07 18.23
C GLY A 18 1.89 -43.80 18.04
N ARG A 19 2.53 -42.64 18.23
CA ARG A 19 1.90 -41.31 18.12
C ARG A 19 2.79 -40.37 17.32
N VAL A 20 2.16 -39.42 16.62
CA VAL A 20 2.90 -38.34 15.96
C VAL A 20 3.51 -37.44 17.04
N ALA A 21 4.83 -37.32 17.04
CA ALA A 21 5.56 -36.45 17.96
C ALA A 21 5.72 -35.03 17.42
N ALA A 22 5.95 -34.88 16.12
CA ALA A 22 6.10 -33.58 15.47
C ALA A 22 5.69 -33.64 13.99
N VAL A 23 5.27 -32.49 13.47
CA VAL A 23 5.12 -32.26 12.03
C VAL A 23 5.93 -31.04 11.65
N GLU A 24 6.70 -31.15 10.59
CA GLU A 24 7.45 -30.04 10.00
C GLU A 24 7.00 -29.77 8.58
N VAL A 25 7.00 -28.49 8.21
CA VAL A 25 6.58 -27.97 6.92
C VAL A 25 7.72 -27.18 6.28
N SER A 26 7.92 -27.38 4.99
CA SER A 26 8.82 -26.60 4.15
C SER A 26 8.06 -25.96 3.00
N THR A 27 8.37 -24.69 2.72
CA THR A 27 7.79 -23.94 1.61
C THR A 27 8.85 -23.46 0.60
N ASP A 28 10.11 -23.86 0.80
CA ASP A 28 11.26 -23.50 -0.04
C ASP A 28 11.90 -24.73 -0.70
N VAL A 29 11.08 -25.73 -1.01
CA VAL A 29 11.48 -26.97 -1.67
C VAL A 29 12.44 -27.81 -0.82
N GLY A 30 12.27 -27.77 0.51
CA GLY A 30 12.99 -28.61 1.47
C GLY A 30 14.34 -28.06 1.92
N ARG A 31 14.65 -26.79 1.65
CA ARG A 31 15.90 -26.16 2.12
C ARG A 31 15.80 -25.80 3.61
N SER A 32 14.65 -25.33 4.06
CA SER A 32 14.32 -25.15 5.48
C SER A 32 13.06 -25.91 5.86
N TRP A 33 13.01 -26.32 7.13
CA TRP A 33 11.87 -27.00 7.75
C TRP A 33 11.48 -26.25 9.01
N HIS A 34 10.17 -26.06 9.19
CA HIS A 34 9.61 -25.33 10.33
C HIS A 34 8.53 -26.18 10.99
N PRO A 35 8.43 -26.17 12.32
CA PRO A 35 7.38 -26.91 13.01
C PRO A 35 5.99 -26.40 12.61
N ALA A 36 5.00 -27.30 12.58
CA ALA A 36 3.61 -26.92 12.48
C ALA A 36 3.24 -25.90 13.58
N THR A 37 2.44 -24.90 13.22
CA THR A 37 2.00 -23.84 14.14
C THR A 37 1.12 -24.38 15.25
N THR A 38 0.24 -25.34 14.92
CA THR A 38 -0.60 -26.04 15.90
C THR A 38 -0.83 -27.49 15.48
N GLY A 39 -1.08 -28.34 16.47
CA GLY A 39 -1.49 -29.73 16.27
C GLY A 39 -0.38 -30.68 15.80
N ARG A 40 -0.72 -31.96 15.70
CA ARG A 40 0.17 -33.04 15.24
C ARG A 40 -0.55 -33.95 14.25
N GLU A 41 -1.49 -34.77 14.70
CA GLU A 41 -2.26 -35.68 13.85
C GLU A 41 -3.22 -34.94 12.91
N SER A 42 -3.76 -33.82 13.39
CA SER A 42 -4.37 -32.78 12.57
C SER A 42 -3.64 -31.49 12.88
N TRP A 43 -2.97 -30.94 11.88
CA TRP A 43 -2.01 -29.86 12.07
C TRP A 43 -2.31 -28.68 11.16
N SER A 44 -1.83 -27.51 11.57
CA SER A 44 -1.82 -26.31 10.74
C SER A 44 -0.47 -25.60 10.77
N TYR A 45 -0.11 -24.96 9.67
CA TYR A 45 1.07 -24.13 9.56
C TYR A 45 0.70 -22.78 8.95
N THR A 46 0.91 -21.70 9.71
CA THR A 46 0.63 -20.33 9.28
C THR A 46 1.93 -19.62 8.91
N MET A 47 1.93 -19.00 7.73
CA MET A 47 3.04 -18.17 7.28
C MET A 47 2.56 -16.88 6.61
N THR A 48 3.42 -15.87 6.60
CA THR A 48 3.22 -14.65 5.80
C THR A 48 4.04 -14.75 4.52
N THR A 49 3.37 -14.58 3.37
CA THR A 49 3.97 -14.73 2.04
C THR A 49 3.76 -13.49 1.17
N PRO A 50 4.61 -13.22 0.17
CA PRO A 50 4.26 -12.24 -0.84
C PRO A 50 2.96 -12.61 -1.55
N VAL A 51 2.15 -11.60 -1.85
CA VAL A 51 0.92 -11.73 -2.66
C VAL A 51 1.17 -12.46 -3.99
N SER A 52 0.30 -13.42 -4.30
CA SER A 52 0.40 -14.25 -5.53
C SER A 52 1.69 -15.06 -5.66
N ALA A 53 2.47 -15.23 -4.58
CA ALA A 53 3.59 -16.14 -4.59
C ALA A 53 3.11 -17.59 -4.66
N THR A 54 3.90 -18.41 -5.34
CA THR A 54 3.57 -19.80 -5.62
C THR A 54 4.53 -20.69 -4.86
N TYR A 55 3.98 -21.70 -4.18
CA TYR A 55 4.70 -22.59 -3.29
C TYR A 55 4.40 -24.05 -3.61
N GLN A 56 5.42 -24.90 -3.50
CA GLN A 56 5.22 -26.34 -3.39
C GLN A 56 5.48 -26.71 -1.94
N VAL A 57 4.41 -27.04 -1.21
CA VAL A 57 4.51 -27.36 0.21
C VAL A 57 5.06 -28.77 0.36
N ARG A 58 6.03 -28.94 1.25
CA ARG A 58 6.49 -30.24 1.71
C ARG A 58 6.18 -30.40 3.18
N ALA A 59 5.75 -31.58 3.59
CA ALA A 59 5.49 -31.89 4.98
C ALA A 59 6.08 -33.26 5.35
N ARG A 60 6.57 -33.40 6.57
CA ARG A 60 7.00 -34.68 7.13
C ARG A 60 6.62 -34.76 8.60
N ALA A 61 6.37 -35.96 9.09
CA ALA A 61 6.07 -36.23 10.48
C ALA A 61 7.20 -37.05 11.12
N ALA A 62 7.41 -36.85 12.40
CA ALA A 62 8.24 -37.71 13.23
C ALA A 62 7.39 -38.37 14.32
N ASP A 63 7.65 -39.63 14.64
CA ASP A 63 6.99 -40.37 15.72
C ASP A 63 7.65 -40.15 17.10
N ASP A 64 7.06 -40.71 18.16
CA ASP A 64 7.57 -40.63 19.53
C ASP A 64 8.79 -41.53 19.81
N SER A 65 9.24 -42.28 18.79
CA SER A 65 10.45 -43.09 18.79
C SER A 65 11.60 -42.45 17.96
N GLY A 66 11.36 -41.29 17.36
CA GLY A 66 12.35 -40.54 16.57
C GLY A 66 12.45 -40.97 15.10
N ASN A 67 11.57 -41.84 14.61
CA ASN A 67 11.51 -42.16 13.19
C ASN A 67 10.89 -40.99 12.42
N ILE A 68 11.47 -40.66 11.27
CA ILE A 68 10.96 -39.62 10.37
C ILE A 68 10.29 -40.30 9.19
N GLY A 69 9.01 -40.00 8.99
CA GLY A 69 8.22 -40.50 7.87
C GLY A 69 8.63 -39.91 6.52
N PRO A 70 8.07 -40.44 5.42
CA PRO A 70 8.33 -39.92 4.08
C PRO A 70 7.89 -38.45 3.95
N VAL A 71 8.58 -37.72 3.07
CA VAL A 71 8.20 -36.34 2.73
C VAL A 71 7.00 -36.36 1.78
N PHE A 72 5.88 -35.82 2.24
CA PHE A 72 4.76 -35.48 1.37
C PHE A 72 5.09 -34.22 0.56
N VAL A 73 4.69 -34.20 -0.71
CA VAL A 73 4.85 -33.05 -1.60
C VAL A 73 3.48 -32.68 -2.18
N SER A 74 3.02 -31.46 -1.94
CA SER A 74 1.75 -30.98 -2.46
C SER A 74 1.83 -30.64 -3.96
N ASN A 75 0.66 -30.47 -4.58
CA ASN A 75 0.57 -29.66 -5.78
C ASN A 75 1.02 -28.22 -5.50
N THR A 76 1.40 -27.52 -6.55
CA THR A 76 1.72 -26.11 -6.50
C THR A 76 0.50 -25.29 -6.07
N VAL A 77 0.65 -24.52 -4.99
CA VAL A 77 -0.39 -23.65 -4.42
C VAL A 77 0.03 -22.18 -4.53
N THR A 78 -0.89 -21.33 -4.97
CA THR A 78 -0.66 -19.88 -5.06
C THR A 78 -1.33 -19.20 -3.88
N ALA A 79 -0.55 -18.41 -3.13
CA ALA A 79 -1.07 -17.54 -2.09
C ALA A 79 -2.15 -16.61 -2.67
N GLY A 80 -3.27 -16.48 -1.96
CA GLY A 80 -4.43 -15.70 -2.40
C GLY A 80 -4.11 -14.23 -2.67
N ALA A 81 -5.08 -13.51 -3.26
CA ALA A 81 -4.96 -12.09 -3.53
C ALA A 81 -4.94 -11.27 -2.23
N GLY A 82 -3.78 -11.06 -1.64
CA GLY A 82 -3.60 -10.02 -0.64
C GLY A 82 -3.26 -8.67 -1.25
N THR A 83 -3.19 -7.66 -0.40
CA THR A 83 -2.92 -6.28 -0.84
C THR A 83 -1.42 -6.09 -1.11
N ARG A 84 -1.04 -5.74 -2.34
CA ARG A 84 0.34 -5.32 -2.66
C ARG A 84 0.66 -4.03 -1.92
N CYS A 85 1.61 -4.07 -0.99
CA CYS A 85 2.18 -2.88 -0.36
C CYS A 85 3.43 -2.38 -1.13
N PRO A 86 3.68 -1.06 -1.19
CA PRO A 86 2.78 -0.03 -0.68
C PRO A 86 1.50 0.09 -1.50
N VAL A 87 0.38 0.24 -0.82
CA VAL A 87 -0.94 0.45 -1.40
C VAL A 87 -1.09 1.91 -1.82
N SER A 88 -1.57 2.11 -3.03
CA SER A 88 -1.86 3.42 -3.61
C SER A 88 -3.23 3.35 -4.29
N LEU A 89 -4.08 4.36 -4.15
CA LEU A 89 -5.41 4.41 -4.78
C LEU A 89 -5.34 4.31 -6.32
N PHE A 90 -4.41 5.03 -6.94
CA PHE A 90 -4.31 5.32 -8.37
C PHE A 90 -3.11 4.64 -9.07
N THR A 91 -2.08 4.21 -8.36
CA THR A 91 -0.89 3.57 -8.99
C THR A 91 -0.75 2.06 -8.74
N ALA A 92 -1.83 1.42 -8.27
CA ALA A 92 -1.84 -0.02 -8.05
C ALA A 92 -1.61 -0.80 -9.36
N ALA A 93 -1.03 -2.00 -9.25
CA ALA A 93 -0.78 -2.86 -10.42
C ALA A 93 -2.05 -3.09 -11.25
N GLY A 94 -1.96 -2.88 -12.57
CA GLY A 94 -3.10 -2.97 -13.50
C GLY A 94 -4.00 -1.73 -13.54
N ALA A 95 -3.77 -0.73 -12.69
CA ALA A 95 -4.50 0.54 -12.73
C ALA A 95 -3.75 1.53 -13.65
N SER A 96 -4.42 1.99 -14.71
CA SER A 96 -3.93 3.09 -15.55
C SER A 96 -4.78 4.33 -15.27
N TRP A 97 -4.25 5.23 -14.43
CA TRP A 97 -4.91 6.49 -14.10
C TRP A 97 -4.14 7.65 -14.74
N VAL A 98 -4.81 8.32 -15.68
CA VAL A 98 -4.28 9.48 -16.40
C VAL A 98 -5.24 10.66 -16.19
N PRO A 99 -4.74 11.89 -15.97
CA PRO A 99 -5.56 13.09 -15.88
C PRO A 99 -6.28 13.42 -17.18
N LYS A 100 -7.52 13.92 -17.07
CA LYS A 100 -8.22 14.52 -18.21
C LYS A 100 -7.47 15.76 -18.73
N VAL A 101 -6.88 16.52 -17.82
CA VAL A 101 -6.02 17.67 -18.14
C VAL A 101 -4.65 17.46 -17.51
N ALA A 102 -3.64 17.12 -18.31
CA ALA A 102 -2.29 16.86 -17.81
C ALA A 102 -1.53 18.13 -17.38
N ASN A 103 -1.77 19.26 -18.05
CA ASN A 103 -1.15 20.54 -17.74
C ASN A 103 -2.23 21.63 -17.67
N GLN A 104 -2.67 21.99 -16.47
CA GLN A 104 -3.59 23.12 -16.32
C GLN A 104 -2.94 24.44 -16.79
N ALA A 105 -3.75 25.39 -17.26
CA ALA A 105 -3.27 26.68 -17.76
C ALA A 105 -2.62 27.56 -16.68
N ASP A 106 -2.96 27.33 -15.40
CA ASP A 106 -2.45 28.11 -14.27
C ASP A 106 -0.95 27.87 -14.04
N ALA A 107 -0.15 28.93 -14.05
CA ALA A 107 1.30 28.88 -13.85
C ALA A 107 1.74 29.33 -12.45
N ARG A 108 0.80 29.64 -11.55
CA ARG A 108 1.12 30.11 -10.20
C ARG A 108 1.55 28.94 -9.31
N SER A 109 2.48 29.23 -8.41
CA SER A 109 2.93 28.29 -7.38
C SER A 109 1.76 27.87 -6.49
N VAL A 110 1.60 26.56 -6.31
CA VAL A 110 0.42 25.97 -5.65
C VAL A 110 0.74 24.64 -4.99
N GLU A 111 0.26 24.44 -3.76
CA GLU A 111 0.18 23.14 -3.10
C GLU A 111 -1.14 22.47 -3.49
N LEU A 112 -1.10 21.19 -3.85
CA LEU A 112 -2.26 20.41 -4.28
C LEU A 112 -2.30 19.10 -3.52
N GLY A 113 -3.48 18.67 -3.09
CA GLY A 113 -3.60 17.48 -2.27
C GLY A 113 -4.97 16.84 -2.27
N MET A 114 -5.07 15.79 -1.48
CA MET A 114 -6.31 15.11 -1.18
C MET A 114 -6.35 14.70 0.29
N GLN A 115 -7.56 14.62 0.84
CA GLN A 115 -7.78 13.92 2.10
C GLN A 115 -7.82 12.42 1.83
N PHE A 116 -7.30 11.63 2.78
CA PHE A 116 -7.48 10.19 2.82
C PHE A 116 -7.70 9.73 4.26
N ARG A 117 -8.37 8.59 4.42
CA ARG A 117 -8.61 7.91 5.68
C ARG A 117 -8.07 6.49 5.59
N ALA A 118 -7.26 6.10 6.57
CA ALA A 118 -6.83 4.72 6.73
C ALA A 118 -7.93 3.92 7.47
N ASN A 119 -8.23 2.69 7.06
CA ASN A 119 -9.16 1.80 7.76
C ASN A 119 -8.47 0.78 8.68
N ARG A 120 -7.14 0.77 8.69
CA ARG A 120 -6.26 0.00 9.57
C ARG A 120 -5.04 0.85 9.92
N ASP A 121 -4.39 0.51 11.03
CA ASP A 121 -3.09 1.07 11.38
C ASP A 121 -2.06 0.70 10.31
N GLY A 122 -1.12 1.61 10.04
CA GLY A 122 -0.06 1.39 9.07
C GLY A 122 0.91 2.55 9.05
N ARG A 123 1.67 2.68 7.98
CA ARG A 123 2.57 3.83 7.76
C ARG A 123 2.57 4.29 6.31
N LEU A 124 2.84 5.57 6.10
CA LEU A 124 3.13 6.11 4.77
C LEU A 124 4.65 6.08 4.56
N VAL A 125 5.10 5.50 3.47
CA VAL A 125 6.53 5.50 3.09
C VAL A 125 6.84 6.51 1.98
N GLY A 126 5.81 7.08 1.38
CA GLY A 126 5.95 7.92 0.20
C GLY A 126 4.64 8.53 -0.23
N VAL A 127 4.76 9.42 -1.21
CA VAL A 127 3.67 10.05 -1.93
C VAL A 127 3.96 9.89 -3.41
N THR A 128 2.92 9.65 -4.20
CA THR A 128 3.03 9.74 -5.66
C THR A 128 2.20 10.89 -6.16
N PHE A 129 2.65 11.53 -7.24
CA PHE A 129 1.85 12.55 -7.91
C PHE A 129 2.00 12.45 -9.42
N TYR A 130 0.97 12.82 -10.19
CA TYR A 130 1.06 12.85 -11.64
C TYR A 130 1.57 14.20 -12.12
N LYS A 131 2.62 14.15 -12.95
CA LYS A 131 3.27 15.30 -13.54
C LYS A 131 3.00 15.39 -15.04
N GLY A 132 2.48 16.53 -15.49
CA GLY A 132 2.48 16.90 -16.90
C GLY A 132 3.84 17.48 -17.34
N THR A 133 4.08 17.52 -18.64
CA THR A 133 5.36 18.00 -19.22
C THR A 133 5.71 19.47 -18.89
N LEU A 134 4.73 20.30 -18.49
CA LEU A 134 4.92 21.71 -18.15
C LEU A 134 4.94 21.96 -16.63
N ASN A 135 4.58 20.97 -15.81
CA ASN A 135 4.70 21.03 -14.36
C ASN A 135 6.18 20.85 -14.00
N THR A 136 6.89 21.97 -13.86
CA THR A 136 8.35 22.02 -13.75
C THR A 136 8.80 22.69 -12.46
N GLY A 137 10.07 22.54 -12.12
CA GLY A 137 10.65 22.97 -10.84
C GLY A 137 10.80 21.80 -9.88
N THR A 138 11.34 22.08 -8.70
CA THR A 138 11.53 21.08 -7.64
C THR A 138 10.21 20.86 -6.92
N HIS A 139 9.70 19.64 -6.97
CA HIS A 139 8.48 19.25 -6.26
C HIS A 139 8.83 18.73 -4.87
N GLU A 140 7.98 19.07 -3.91
CA GLU A 140 8.05 18.57 -2.54
C GLU A 140 6.71 17.96 -2.18
N VAL A 141 6.70 16.82 -1.51
CA VAL A 141 5.48 16.16 -1.02
C VAL A 141 5.35 16.34 0.48
N SER A 142 4.12 16.37 0.96
CA SER A 142 3.82 16.59 2.37
C SER A 142 2.71 15.67 2.85
N VAL A 143 2.82 15.27 4.11
CA VAL A 143 1.77 14.57 4.85
C VAL A 143 1.39 15.44 6.04
N TRP A 144 0.10 15.66 6.22
CA TRP A 144 -0.42 16.54 7.26
C TRP A 144 -1.46 15.83 8.11
N ALA A 145 -1.42 16.12 9.41
CA ALA A 145 -2.58 15.93 10.26
C ALA A 145 -3.61 17.06 10.01
N THR A 146 -4.89 16.76 10.24
CA THR A 146 -5.98 17.74 10.01
C THR A 146 -5.95 18.93 10.96
N ASN A 147 -5.13 18.89 12.02
CA ASN A 147 -4.86 20.00 12.93
C ASN A 147 -3.87 21.04 12.37
N GLY A 148 -3.32 20.84 11.16
CA GLY A 148 -2.35 21.75 10.55
C GLY A 148 -0.89 21.30 10.63
N GLU A 149 -0.59 20.28 11.43
CA GLU A 149 0.78 19.82 11.63
C GLU A 149 1.29 19.04 10.43
N ARG A 150 2.50 19.38 9.96
CA ARG A 150 3.21 18.62 8.95
C ARG A 150 3.93 17.45 9.61
N ILE A 151 3.40 16.25 9.41
CA ILE A 151 3.90 15.02 10.04
C ILE A 151 4.83 14.22 9.11
N GLY A 152 4.97 14.63 7.85
CA GLY A 152 5.89 14.02 6.90
C GLY A 152 6.21 14.90 5.70
N ALA A 153 7.40 14.70 5.15
CA ALA A 153 7.95 15.48 4.04
C ALA A 153 8.86 14.63 3.16
N GLY A 154 8.96 14.96 1.87
CA GLY A 154 9.94 14.40 0.96
C GLY A 154 10.16 15.30 -0.25
N VAL A 155 11.37 15.33 -0.80
CA VAL A 155 11.70 16.11 -2.00
C VAL A 155 11.83 15.18 -3.19
N ALA A 156 11.21 15.53 -4.31
CA ALA A 156 11.28 14.76 -5.52
C ALA A 156 12.70 14.80 -6.10
N VAL A 157 13.25 13.62 -6.40
CA VAL A 157 14.58 13.42 -6.98
C VAL A 157 14.44 12.56 -8.23
N ASN A 158 15.26 12.82 -9.26
CA ASN A 158 15.26 12.06 -10.51
C ASN A 158 13.87 11.88 -11.15
N GLU A 159 13.04 12.93 -11.11
CA GLU A 159 11.71 12.91 -11.70
C GLU A 159 11.78 12.67 -13.22
N SER A 160 10.81 11.93 -13.75
CA SER A 160 10.63 11.82 -15.18
C SER A 160 10.05 13.11 -15.77
N ARG A 161 10.09 13.22 -17.10
CA ARG A 161 9.50 14.36 -17.84
C ARG A 161 7.98 14.45 -17.66
N SER A 162 7.30 13.31 -17.49
CA SER A 162 5.85 13.24 -17.30
C SER A 162 5.42 11.88 -16.78
N GLY A 163 4.22 11.82 -16.22
CA GLY A 163 3.62 10.62 -15.64
C GLY A 163 3.69 10.63 -14.12
N TRP A 164 3.39 9.48 -13.52
CA TRP A 164 3.46 9.29 -12.08
C TRP A 164 4.90 9.39 -11.57
N GLN A 165 5.13 10.35 -10.68
CA GLN A 165 6.34 10.52 -9.91
C GLN A 165 6.16 9.85 -8.56
N ARG A 166 7.20 9.18 -8.06
CA ARG A 166 7.24 8.68 -6.68
C ARG A 166 8.22 9.49 -5.88
N VAL A 167 7.82 9.87 -4.68
CA VAL A 167 8.65 10.62 -3.73
C VAL A 167 8.59 9.89 -2.39
N THR A 168 9.74 9.37 -1.98
CA THR A 168 9.90 8.74 -0.66
C THR A 168 9.90 9.81 0.42
N LEU A 169 9.23 9.55 1.54
CA LEU A 169 9.28 10.43 2.70
C LEU A 169 10.64 10.28 3.41
N ALA A 170 11.13 11.35 4.04
CA ALA A 170 12.38 11.31 4.78
C ALA A 170 12.36 10.23 5.88
N GLU A 171 11.22 10.11 6.56
CA GLU A 171 10.93 9.06 7.53
C GLU A 171 9.52 8.49 7.27
N PRO A 172 9.29 7.18 7.48
CA PRO A 172 7.95 6.63 7.40
C PRO A 172 7.01 7.23 8.45
N VAL A 173 5.81 7.64 8.02
CA VAL A 173 4.83 8.32 8.89
C VAL A 173 3.79 7.33 9.39
N PRO A 174 3.70 7.04 10.70
CA PRO A 174 2.65 6.17 11.23
C PRO A 174 1.28 6.83 11.08
N VAL A 175 0.28 6.04 10.66
CA VAL A 175 -1.12 6.47 10.53
C VAL A 175 -2.04 5.49 11.25
N LYS A 176 -3.11 6.02 11.83
CA LYS A 176 -4.06 5.24 12.64
C LYS A 176 -5.34 4.92 11.90
N ALA A 177 -5.88 3.74 12.18
CA ALA A 177 -7.17 3.32 11.70
C ALA A 177 -8.23 4.35 12.10
N GLY A 178 -8.99 4.78 11.11
CA GLY A 178 -10.12 5.66 11.29
C GLY A 178 -9.78 7.15 11.31
N THR A 179 -8.51 7.53 11.22
CA THR A 179 -8.05 8.92 11.20
C THR A 179 -7.92 9.44 9.76
N THR A 180 -8.37 10.67 9.54
CA THR A 180 -8.22 11.39 8.28
C THR A 180 -6.95 12.21 8.29
N TYR A 181 -6.21 12.17 7.18
CA TYR A 181 -4.98 12.91 6.95
C TYR A 181 -5.05 13.60 5.58
N VAL A 182 -4.14 14.53 5.33
CA VAL A 182 -3.97 15.17 4.02
C VAL A 182 -2.62 14.77 3.45
N VAL A 183 -2.61 14.37 2.17
CA VAL A 183 -1.39 14.22 1.38
C VAL A 183 -1.37 15.25 0.28
N SER A 184 -0.22 15.87 0.04
CA SER A 184 -0.10 16.94 -0.95
C SER A 184 1.28 16.97 -1.63
N TYR A 185 1.37 17.70 -2.74
CA TYR A 185 2.64 18.11 -3.34
C TYR A 185 2.62 19.59 -3.71
N HIS A 186 3.80 20.21 -3.67
CA HIS A 186 4.04 21.59 -4.08
C HIS A 186 4.46 21.65 -5.54
N ALA A 187 3.72 22.40 -6.35
CA ALA A 187 4.01 22.70 -7.74
C ALA A 187 4.49 24.16 -7.86
N PRO A 188 5.81 24.44 -7.80
CA PRO A 188 6.32 25.81 -7.71
C PRO A 188 6.06 26.65 -8.97
N ARG A 189 5.77 26.01 -10.12
CA ARG A 189 5.42 26.67 -11.39
C ARG A 189 4.01 26.34 -11.87
N GLY A 190 3.14 25.85 -10.97
CA GLY A 190 1.78 25.43 -11.32
C GLY A 190 1.77 24.32 -12.37
N ARG A 191 0.91 24.45 -13.38
CA ARG A 191 0.72 23.52 -14.51
C ARG A 191 0.31 22.11 -14.09
N TYR A 192 -0.37 22.01 -12.97
CA TYR A 192 -0.75 20.75 -12.38
C TYR A 192 -1.74 19.93 -13.22
N SER A 193 -1.75 18.63 -12.95
CA SER A 193 -2.72 17.70 -13.52
C SER A 193 -4.06 17.75 -12.78
N VAL A 194 -5.18 17.67 -13.50
CA VAL A 194 -6.51 17.75 -12.89
C VAL A 194 -7.58 16.96 -13.65
N THR A 195 -8.48 16.36 -12.89
CA THR A 195 -9.80 15.89 -13.36
C THR A 195 -10.86 16.44 -12.41
N THR A 196 -11.76 17.28 -12.90
CA THR A 196 -12.86 17.83 -12.10
C THR A 196 -13.95 16.79 -11.82
N SER A 197 -14.76 17.04 -10.80
CA SER A 197 -15.91 16.21 -10.39
C SER A 197 -15.57 14.76 -10.01
N PHE A 198 -14.30 14.48 -9.71
CA PHE A 198 -13.82 13.14 -9.39
C PHE A 198 -14.27 12.68 -8.00
N PHE A 199 -14.02 13.49 -6.97
CA PHE A 199 -14.41 13.20 -5.59
C PHE A 199 -15.87 13.56 -5.30
N THR A 200 -16.76 13.48 -6.29
CA THR A 200 -18.21 13.51 -6.05
C THR A 200 -18.69 12.26 -5.31
N ARG A 201 -17.88 11.18 -5.37
CA ARG A 201 -18.04 9.95 -4.59
C ARG A 201 -16.71 9.61 -3.91
N SER A 202 -16.77 8.81 -2.84
CA SER A 202 -15.56 8.28 -2.20
C SER A 202 -14.86 7.29 -3.12
N PHE A 203 -13.54 7.24 -3.04
CA PHE A 203 -12.72 6.30 -3.79
C PHE A 203 -11.80 5.53 -2.85
N SER A 204 -11.89 4.20 -2.89
CA SER A 204 -11.21 3.32 -1.95
C SER A 204 -10.42 2.24 -2.65
N ARG A 205 -9.27 1.88 -2.09
CA ARG A 205 -8.49 0.71 -2.48
C ARG A 205 -7.71 0.19 -1.27
N GLY A 206 -7.91 -1.09 -0.96
CA GLY A 206 -7.27 -1.71 0.20
C GLY A 206 -7.60 -0.94 1.49
N PRO A 207 -6.60 -0.57 2.31
CA PRO A 207 -6.84 0.13 3.55
C PRO A 207 -7.04 1.64 3.42
N VAL A 208 -6.92 2.20 2.21
CA VAL A 208 -6.96 3.64 1.97
C VAL A 208 -8.28 4.03 1.33
N THR A 209 -8.90 5.09 1.83
CA THR A 209 -10.11 5.70 1.27
C THR A 209 -9.93 7.21 1.14
N ALA A 210 -10.06 7.74 -0.06
CA ALA A 210 -10.27 9.17 -0.29
C ALA A 210 -11.78 9.47 -0.16
N PRO A 211 -12.22 10.24 0.86
CA PRO A 211 -13.63 10.54 1.06
C PRO A 211 -14.19 11.42 -0.07
N ALA A 212 -15.51 11.35 -0.28
CA ALA A 212 -16.20 12.28 -1.16
C ALA A 212 -16.06 13.71 -0.63
N SER A 213 -16.00 14.68 -1.53
CA SER A 213 -16.01 16.09 -1.19
C SER A 213 -17.43 16.53 -0.83
N THR A 214 -17.61 17.04 0.38
CA THR A 214 -18.85 17.63 0.91
C THR A 214 -18.59 19.03 1.46
N THR A 215 -19.65 19.71 1.91
CA THR A 215 -19.54 21.03 2.53
C THR A 215 -18.72 20.99 3.84
N SER A 216 -18.83 19.90 4.61
CA SER A 216 -18.13 19.71 5.88
C SER A 216 -16.76 19.03 5.73
N MET A 217 -16.54 18.27 4.65
CA MET A 217 -15.30 17.54 4.40
C MET A 217 -14.91 17.68 2.92
N ARG A 218 -14.03 18.63 2.63
CA ARG A 218 -13.63 18.96 1.25
C ARG A 218 -12.57 17.98 0.75
N ASN A 219 -12.66 17.52 -0.50
CA ASN A 219 -11.58 16.79 -1.14
C ASN A 219 -11.23 17.43 -2.49
N GLY A 220 -10.04 17.13 -3.02
CA GLY A 220 -9.45 17.94 -4.08
C GLY A 220 -9.00 19.28 -3.53
N LEU A 221 -7.94 19.24 -2.72
CA LEU A 221 -7.48 20.37 -1.93
C LEU A 221 -6.40 21.16 -2.67
N TYR A 222 -6.40 22.47 -2.49
CA TYR A 222 -5.34 23.35 -2.99
C TYR A 222 -5.04 24.52 -2.03
N LEU A 223 -3.84 25.08 -2.17
CA LEU A 223 -3.41 26.33 -1.53
C LEU A 223 -2.40 27.04 -2.43
N TYR A 224 -2.68 28.29 -2.79
CA TYR A 224 -1.68 29.12 -3.48
C TYR A 224 -0.67 29.69 -2.50
N GLY A 225 0.60 29.66 -2.87
CA GLY A 225 1.70 30.14 -2.04
C GLY A 225 3.03 29.81 -2.69
N SER A 226 4.10 30.50 -2.28
CA SER A 226 5.46 30.25 -2.79
C SER A 226 6.15 29.08 -2.09
N ARG A 227 5.59 28.58 -0.99
CA ARG A 227 6.13 27.50 -0.16
C ARG A 227 5.04 26.45 0.12
N PRO A 228 5.44 25.20 0.44
CA PRO A 228 4.49 24.19 0.88
C PRO A 228 3.71 24.61 2.12
N GLY A 229 2.43 24.23 2.18
CA GLY A 229 1.55 24.51 3.31
C GLY A 229 0.27 23.68 3.23
N LEU A 230 -0.40 23.40 4.36
CA LEU A 230 -1.61 22.58 4.38
C LEU A 230 -2.69 23.12 3.42
N PRO A 231 -3.08 22.39 2.35
CA PRO A 231 -4.13 22.84 1.47
C PRO A 231 -5.51 22.63 2.11
N THR A 232 -6.29 23.70 2.25
CA THR A 232 -7.63 23.67 2.89
C THR A 232 -8.77 24.10 1.95
N ARG A 233 -8.44 24.71 0.81
CA ARG A 233 -9.45 25.13 -0.19
C ARG A 233 -9.73 23.99 -1.14
N SER A 234 -10.94 23.94 -1.70
CA SER A 234 -11.32 22.95 -2.72
C SER A 234 -12.16 23.60 -3.82
N SER A 235 -12.06 23.05 -5.03
CA SER A 235 -12.85 23.46 -6.18
C SER A 235 -13.31 22.23 -6.95
N ASN A 236 -14.63 22.16 -7.22
CA ASN A 236 -15.27 21.17 -8.09
C ASN A 236 -14.92 19.70 -7.76
N ALA A 237 -14.68 19.36 -6.48
CA ALA A 237 -14.32 18.02 -6.04
C ALA A 237 -13.21 17.38 -6.91
N SER A 238 -12.20 18.18 -7.27
CA SER A 238 -11.21 17.80 -8.28
C SER A 238 -10.23 16.75 -7.79
N ASN A 239 -9.77 15.86 -8.66
CA ASN A 239 -8.59 15.04 -8.39
C ASN A 239 -7.35 15.71 -8.99
N TYR A 240 -6.39 16.08 -8.15
CA TYR A 240 -5.09 16.63 -8.54
C TYR A 240 -4.00 15.58 -8.70
N TYR A 241 -4.40 14.30 -8.73
CA TYR A 241 -3.55 13.14 -8.95
C TYR A 241 -2.40 13.07 -7.96
N VAL A 242 -2.75 13.17 -6.67
CA VAL A 242 -1.84 12.92 -5.54
C VAL A 242 -2.30 11.63 -4.89
N ASP A 243 -1.37 10.79 -4.49
CA ASP A 243 -1.65 9.49 -3.89
C ASP A 243 -0.67 9.16 -2.77
N VAL A 244 -1.09 8.29 -1.86
CA VAL A 244 -0.25 7.77 -0.80
C VAL A 244 0.45 6.48 -1.21
N MET A 245 1.58 6.19 -0.57
CA MET A 245 2.21 4.87 -0.55
C MET A 245 2.08 4.28 0.86
N PHE A 246 0.99 3.55 1.11
CA PHE A 246 0.62 3.01 2.43
C PHE A 246 1.14 1.58 2.64
N GLU A 247 1.79 1.30 3.76
CA GLU A 247 2.22 -0.05 4.19
C GLU A 247 1.52 -0.50 5.47
#